data_AF-A0A367IP35-F1
#
_entry.id   AF-A0A367IP35-F1
#
_cell.length_a   1.000
_cell.length_b   1.000
_cell.length_c   1.000
_cell.angle_alpha   90.00
_cell.angle_beta   90.00
_cell.angle_gamma   90.00
#
_symmetry.space_group_name_H-M   'P 1'
#
loop_
_entity.id
_entity.type
_entity.pdbx_description
1 polymer ?
#
loop_
_entity_poly.entity_id
_entity_poly.type
_entity_poly.pdbx_seq_one_letter_code
_entity_poly.pdbx_strand_id
1 'polypeptide(L)'
;MAKYMTSGSLESIKLNNCSSIQSSTLCKLAITNPQLRYIEIMGSTPVTDSSIATIADRCGNSLEYLSIGNAYQLTDKSMQYIASRCKRIRHICIFNNHTEKISEDTLTAIITHCSTLQTISLSDSRCLGSNFFKSVVQRVNIEIENINQHRAKIESGLQRLCLGGVKRDIIQSNYIEQLVDTSASKHDLQDQDETMTDDSIIPNDTTPNNYHLQSKFLPKSTIIRGNTIWWQRRRLLLPT
;
A
#
# COMPACT_ATOMS: atom_id res chain seq x y z
N MET A 1 8.11 -14.04 -27.16
CA MET A 1 7.44 -12.72 -27.19
C MET A 1 8.39 -11.52 -27.04
N ALA A 2 9.51 -11.59 -26.30
CA ALA A 2 10.38 -10.41 -26.06
C ALA A 2 11.20 -9.88 -27.28
N LYS A 3 11.07 -10.45 -28.48
CA LYS A 3 11.87 -10.07 -29.66
C LYS A 3 11.25 -8.93 -30.50
N TYR A 4 10.01 -8.52 -30.20
CA TYR A 4 9.24 -7.55 -31.01
C TYR A 4 8.80 -6.29 -30.25
N MET A 5 9.27 -6.10 -29.01
CA MET A 5 8.94 -4.89 -28.26
C MET A 5 9.88 -3.75 -28.67
N THR A 6 9.31 -2.68 -29.21
CA THR A 6 10.05 -1.43 -29.42
C THR A 6 10.43 -0.84 -28.07
N SER A 7 11.72 -0.52 -27.90
CA SER A 7 12.23 0.16 -26.69
C SER A 7 11.44 1.45 -26.45
N GLY A 8 11.08 1.73 -25.20
CA GLY A 8 10.44 3.00 -24.82
C GLY A 8 8.93 3.04 -24.98
N SER A 9 8.25 1.91 -25.19
CA SER A 9 6.79 1.85 -25.32
C SER A 9 6.07 1.26 -24.10
N LEU A 10 6.76 0.53 -23.22
CA LEU A 10 6.09 -0.13 -22.10
C LEU A 10 5.76 0.83 -20.96
N GLU A 11 4.49 0.86 -20.56
CA GLU A 11 4.05 1.54 -19.33
C GLU A 11 3.74 0.56 -18.20
N SER A 12 3.50 -0.71 -18.50
CA SER A 12 3.08 -1.71 -17.52
C SER A 12 3.77 -3.05 -17.77
N ILE A 13 4.27 -3.66 -16.69
CA ILE A 13 4.79 -5.02 -16.70
C ILE A 13 4.20 -5.84 -15.54
N LYS A 14 3.86 -7.09 -15.83
CA LYS A 14 3.49 -8.11 -14.85
C LYS A 14 4.32 -9.35 -15.09
N LEU A 15 5.09 -9.78 -14.10
CA LEU A 15 6.03 -10.90 -14.18
C LEU A 15 5.79 -11.87 -13.01
N ASN A 16 4.91 -12.82 -13.23
CA ASN A 16 4.46 -13.75 -12.20
C ASN A 16 5.00 -15.15 -12.49
N ASN A 17 5.63 -15.78 -11.50
CA ASN A 17 6.23 -17.11 -11.61
C ASN A 17 7.22 -17.26 -12.78
N CYS A 18 7.96 -16.20 -13.10
CA CYS A 18 8.94 -16.19 -14.18
C CYS A 18 10.31 -16.64 -13.67
N SER A 19 10.47 -17.92 -13.31
CA SER A 19 11.74 -18.46 -12.78
C SER A 19 12.88 -18.46 -13.80
N SER A 20 12.57 -18.47 -15.10
CA SER A 20 13.56 -18.50 -16.18
C SER A 20 14.16 -17.13 -16.52
N ILE A 21 13.60 -16.02 -16.02
CA ILE A 21 14.20 -14.70 -16.25
C ILE A 21 15.25 -14.40 -15.17
N GLN A 22 16.21 -13.55 -15.48
CA GLN A 22 17.21 -13.09 -14.51
C GLN A 22 16.84 -11.69 -14.01
N SER A 23 17.31 -11.32 -12.82
CA SER A 23 17.16 -9.95 -12.30
C SER A 23 17.78 -8.89 -13.23
N SER A 24 18.81 -9.27 -14.00
CA SER A 24 19.40 -8.42 -15.06
C SER A 24 18.41 -8.08 -16.18
N THR A 25 17.42 -8.94 -16.44
CA THR A 25 16.33 -8.66 -17.39
C THR A 25 15.44 -7.53 -16.87
N LEU A 26 15.16 -7.49 -15.56
CA LEU A 26 14.42 -6.37 -14.95
C LEU A 26 15.18 -5.06 -15.11
N CYS A 27 16.50 -5.07 -14.90
CA CYS A 27 17.34 -3.90 -15.12
C CYS A 27 17.25 -3.41 -16.58
N LYS A 28 17.37 -4.32 -17.55
CA LYS A 28 17.26 -3.99 -18.98
C LYS A 28 15.89 -3.42 -19.33
N LEU A 29 14.81 -3.99 -18.80
CA LEU A 29 13.45 -3.48 -19.00
C LEU A 29 13.30 -2.06 -18.47
N ALA A 30 13.78 -1.79 -17.26
CA ALA A 30 13.74 -0.45 -16.66
C ALA A 30 14.58 0.56 -17.46
N ILE A 31 15.78 0.19 -17.90
CA ILE A 31 16.66 1.06 -18.69
C ILE A 31 16.04 1.40 -20.05
N THR A 32 15.41 0.42 -20.71
CA THR A 32 14.82 0.60 -22.05
C THR A 32 13.43 1.23 -22.01
N ASN A 33 12.77 1.24 -20.86
CA ASN A 33 11.41 1.75 -20.68
C ASN A 33 11.32 2.67 -19.43
N PRO A 34 11.94 3.86 -19.46
CA PRO A 34 11.90 4.80 -18.35
C PRO A 34 10.48 5.33 -18.05
N GLN A 35 9.53 5.15 -18.95
CA GLN A 35 8.12 5.49 -18.79
C GLN A 35 7.28 4.42 -18.06
N LEU A 36 7.88 3.36 -17.51
CA LEU A 36 7.15 2.35 -16.74
C LEU A 36 6.44 2.96 -15.52
N ARG A 37 5.11 2.80 -15.49
CA ARG A 37 4.22 3.29 -14.43
C ARG A 37 3.75 2.18 -13.50
N TYR A 38 3.65 0.97 -14.03
CA TYR A 38 3.10 -0.18 -13.32
C TYR A 38 4.05 -1.37 -13.36
N ILE A 39 4.46 -1.85 -12.20
CA ILE A 39 5.33 -3.02 -12.07
C ILE A 39 4.73 -3.97 -11.05
N GLU A 40 4.39 -5.18 -11.48
CA GLU A 40 4.01 -6.29 -10.61
C GLU A 40 4.97 -7.45 -10.84
N ILE A 41 5.57 -7.94 -9.76
CA ILE A 41 6.48 -9.08 -9.79
C ILE A 41 6.11 -10.02 -8.64
N MET A 42 5.64 -11.22 -8.96
CA MET A 42 5.20 -12.20 -7.97
C MET A 42 5.84 -13.57 -8.21
N GLY A 43 5.78 -14.44 -7.20
CA GLY A 43 6.16 -15.83 -7.36
C GLY A 43 7.67 -16.04 -7.41
N SER A 44 8.11 -17.09 -8.08
CA SER A 44 9.53 -17.46 -8.20
C SER A 44 10.33 -16.56 -9.16
N THR A 45 9.90 -15.33 -9.41
CA THR A 45 10.62 -14.39 -10.28
C THR A 45 11.78 -13.78 -9.51
N PRO A 46 13.05 -13.90 -9.97
CA PRO A 46 14.19 -13.41 -9.20
C PRO A 46 14.27 -11.88 -9.23
N VAL A 47 14.18 -11.28 -8.04
CA VAL A 47 14.29 -9.84 -7.79
C VAL A 47 15.37 -9.59 -6.76
N THR A 48 16.23 -8.60 -7.01
CA THR A 48 17.34 -8.22 -6.12
C THR A 48 17.32 -6.72 -5.84
N ASP A 49 18.04 -6.29 -4.78
CA ASP A 49 18.18 -4.86 -4.46
C ASP A 49 18.73 -4.05 -5.64
N SER A 50 19.67 -4.61 -6.41
CA SER A 50 20.21 -3.94 -7.60
C SER A 50 19.16 -3.73 -8.69
N SER A 51 18.25 -4.69 -8.89
CA SER A 51 17.17 -4.55 -9.86
C SER A 51 16.15 -3.49 -9.43
N ILE A 52 15.81 -3.42 -8.13
CA ILE A 52 14.93 -2.38 -7.59
C ILE A 52 15.60 -1.01 -7.64
N ALA A 53 16.88 -0.91 -7.32
CA ALA A 53 17.64 0.34 -7.46
C ALA A 53 17.61 0.84 -8.91
N THR A 54 17.81 -0.05 -9.89
CA THR A 54 17.75 0.32 -11.32
C THR A 54 16.35 0.79 -11.71
N ILE A 55 15.29 0.09 -11.26
CA ILE A 55 13.90 0.51 -11.47
C ILE A 55 13.66 1.89 -10.87
N ALA A 56 14.10 2.12 -9.63
CA ALA A 56 13.92 3.38 -8.93
C ALA A 56 14.65 4.53 -9.65
N ASP A 57 15.89 4.31 -10.09
CA ASP A 57 16.70 5.33 -10.77
C ASP A 57 16.20 5.63 -12.20
N ARG A 58 15.69 4.64 -12.92
CA ARG A 58 15.25 4.82 -14.33
C ARG A 58 13.78 5.19 -14.48
N CYS A 59 12.93 4.61 -13.65
CA CYS A 59 11.47 4.74 -13.74
C CYS A 59 10.89 5.56 -12.58
N GLY A 60 11.68 6.03 -11.60
CA GLY A 60 11.15 6.71 -10.41
C GLY A 60 10.29 7.96 -10.67
N ASN A 61 10.48 8.60 -11.82
CA ASN A 61 9.71 9.78 -12.25
C ASN A 61 8.37 9.44 -12.94
N SER A 62 8.09 8.16 -13.20
CA SER A 62 6.88 7.67 -13.87
C SER A 62 6.18 6.57 -13.07
N LEU A 63 6.90 5.86 -12.19
CA LEU A 63 6.40 4.73 -11.42
C LEU A 63 5.29 5.16 -10.44
N GLU A 64 4.10 4.60 -10.64
CA GLU A 64 2.89 4.86 -9.86
C GLU A 64 2.46 3.63 -9.04
N TYR A 65 2.78 2.43 -9.51
CA TYR A 65 2.40 1.17 -8.87
C TYR A 65 3.57 0.20 -8.83
N LEU A 66 3.88 -0.30 -7.63
CA LEU A 66 4.87 -1.34 -7.41
C LEU A 66 4.29 -2.42 -6.51
N SER A 67 4.19 -3.64 -7.02
CA SER A 67 3.83 -4.82 -6.23
C SER A 67 4.90 -5.89 -6.35
N ILE A 68 5.41 -6.35 -5.21
CA ILE A 68 6.47 -7.35 -5.15
C ILE A 68 6.09 -8.46 -4.17
N GLY A 69 6.05 -9.70 -4.65
CA GLY A 69 5.74 -10.89 -3.86
C GLY A 69 6.84 -11.96 -3.94
N ASN A 70 7.12 -12.65 -2.84
CA ASN A 70 8.09 -13.76 -2.75
C ASN A 70 9.53 -13.37 -3.15
N ALA A 71 9.90 -12.10 -3.00
CA ALA A 71 11.23 -11.56 -3.26
C ALA A 71 12.12 -11.61 -1.99
N TYR A 72 12.49 -12.83 -1.58
CA TYR A 72 13.24 -13.11 -0.34
C TYR A 72 14.66 -12.52 -0.27
N GLN A 73 15.16 -11.98 -1.38
CA GLN A 73 16.48 -11.34 -1.46
C GLN A 73 16.45 -9.84 -1.23
N LEU A 74 15.27 -9.23 -1.13
CA LEU A 74 15.16 -7.79 -0.90
C LEU A 74 15.49 -7.41 0.53
N THR A 75 16.10 -6.25 0.67
CA THR A 75 16.44 -5.64 1.96
C THR A 75 16.01 -4.18 2.01
N ASP A 76 16.27 -3.54 3.14
CA ASP A 76 16.18 -2.09 3.33
C ASP A 76 16.77 -1.25 2.19
N LYS A 77 17.82 -1.73 1.51
CA LYS A 77 18.41 -1.00 0.37
C LYS A 77 17.37 -0.74 -0.71
N SER A 78 16.57 -1.75 -1.09
CA SER A 78 15.49 -1.58 -2.07
C SER A 78 14.51 -0.49 -1.65
N MET A 79 14.05 -0.54 -0.40
CA MET A 79 13.05 0.39 0.11
C MET A 79 13.58 1.83 0.18
N GLN A 80 14.86 2.01 0.54
CA GLN A 80 15.52 3.32 0.53
C GLN A 80 15.61 3.91 -0.88
N TYR A 81 15.90 3.11 -1.91
CA TYR A 81 15.86 3.57 -3.31
C TYR A 81 14.46 4.00 -3.72
N ILE A 82 13.43 3.24 -3.37
CA ILE A 82 12.03 3.61 -3.65
C ILE A 82 11.68 4.93 -2.95
N ALA A 83 11.94 5.05 -1.63
CA ALA A 83 11.63 6.26 -0.87
C ALA A 83 12.36 7.50 -1.40
N SER A 84 13.60 7.35 -1.86
CA SER A 84 14.42 8.47 -2.35
C SER A 84 14.09 8.88 -3.80
N ARG A 85 13.77 7.94 -4.69
CA ARG A 85 13.62 8.21 -6.13
C ARG A 85 12.18 8.24 -6.64
N CYS A 86 11.28 7.42 -6.09
CA CYS A 86 9.95 7.21 -6.63
C CYS A 86 8.94 8.22 -6.07
N LYS A 87 8.94 9.45 -6.57
CA LYS A 87 8.10 10.55 -6.05
C LYS A 87 6.65 10.54 -6.56
N ARG A 88 6.35 9.74 -7.58
CA ARG A 88 5.00 9.56 -8.14
C ARG A 88 4.33 8.26 -7.70
N ILE A 89 4.97 7.49 -6.83
CA ILE A 89 4.44 6.20 -6.38
C ILE A 89 3.14 6.41 -5.59
N ARG A 90 2.07 5.76 -6.03
CA ARG A 90 0.74 5.82 -5.43
C ARG A 90 0.39 4.53 -4.70
N HIS A 91 0.91 3.40 -5.15
CA HIS A 91 0.61 2.09 -4.58
C HIS A 91 1.88 1.28 -4.39
N ILE A 92 2.10 0.82 -3.16
CA ILE A 92 3.17 -0.13 -2.82
C ILE A 92 2.54 -1.35 -2.17
N CYS A 93 2.85 -2.52 -2.72
CA CYS A 93 2.41 -3.80 -2.19
C CYS A 93 3.61 -4.73 -2.01
N ILE A 94 3.80 -5.28 -0.82
CA ILE A 94 4.92 -6.16 -0.46
C ILE A 94 4.35 -7.40 0.22
N PHE A 95 4.41 -8.54 -0.45
CA PHE A 95 3.77 -9.78 0.03
C PHE A 95 4.78 -10.93 0.17
N ASN A 96 4.60 -11.75 1.20
CA ASN A 96 5.33 -12.99 1.41
C ASN A 96 6.86 -12.82 1.25
N ASN A 97 7.41 -11.73 1.81
CA ASN A 97 8.84 -11.46 1.81
C ASN A 97 9.43 -11.79 3.19
N HIS A 98 10.75 -12.03 3.26
CA HIS A 98 11.41 -12.24 4.55
C HIS A 98 11.43 -10.92 5.33
N THR A 99 10.50 -10.78 6.27
CA THR A 99 10.27 -9.55 7.04
C THR A 99 11.45 -9.10 7.87
N GLU A 100 12.38 -10.00 8.20
CA GLU A 100 13.59 -9.68 8.95
C GLU A 100 14.58 -8.79 8.17
N LYS A 101 14.45 -8.69 6.85
CA LYS A 101 15.35 -7.90 5.99
C LYS A 101 14.85 -6.49 5.68
N ILE A 102 13.59 -6.20 5.98
CA ILE A 102 12.96 -4.89 5.76
C ILE A 102 12.54 -4.35 7.14
N SER A 103 13.18 -3.28 7.56
CA SER A 103 12.99 -2.64 8.86
C SER A 103 11.82 -1.64 8.87
N GLU A 104 11.41 -1.28 10.09
CA GLU A 104 10.45 -0.20 10.32
C GLU A 104 10.92 1.13 9.71
N ASP A 105 12.21 1.44 9.81
CA ASP A 105 12.76 2.74 9.40
C ASP A 105 12.59 2.98 7.90
N THR A 106 12.80 1.95 7.07
CA THR A 106 12.69 2.11 5.62
C THR A 106 11.23 2.17 5.15
N LEU A 107 10.33 1.42 5.80
CA LEU A 107 8.89 1.53 5.55
C LEU A 107 8.35 2.89 6.04
N THR A 108 8.87 3.41 7.15
CA THR A 108 8.57 4.76 7.63
C THR A 108 9.06 5.82 6.64
N ALA A 109 10.27 5.64 6.07
CA ALA A 109 10.79 6.53 5.03
C ALA A 109 9.91 6.55 3.78
N ILE A 110 9.29 5.43 3.39
CA ILE A 110 8.30 5.39 2.31
C ILE A 110 7.08 6.24 2.68
N ILE A 111 6.54 6.10 3.89
CA ILE A 111 5.42 6.90 4.38
C ILE A 111 5.76 8.40 4.39
N THR A 112 6.98 8.79 4.74
CA THR A 112 7.34 10.21 4.86
C THR A 112 7.78 10.84 3.54
N HIS A 113 8.50 10.11 2.68
CA HIS A 113 9.14 10.69 1.49
C HIS A 113 8.36 10.50 0.19
N CYS A 114 7.39 9.59 0.14
CA CYS A 114 6.51 9.38 -1.01
C CYS A 114 5.16 10.09 -0.78
N SER A 115 5.12 11.41 -0.98
CA SER A 115 3.96 12.26 -0.72
C SER A 115 2.72 11.96 -1.59
N THR A 116 2.93 11.30 -2.74
CA THR A 116 1.84 10.85 -3.63
C THR A 116 1.27 9.48 -3.27
N LEU A 117 1.85 8.79 -2.27
CA LEU A 117 1.44 7.45 -1.85
C LEU A 117 -0.01 7.47 -1.33
N GLN A 118 -0.85 6.61 -1.90
CA GLN A 118 -2.26 6.45 -1.56
C GLN A 118 -2.55 5.11 -0.90
N THR A 119 -1.77 4.07 -1.20
CA THR A 119 -1.99 2.73 -0.65
C THR A 119 -0.66 2.07 -0.33
N ILE A 120 -0.57 1.51 0.88
CA ILE A 120 0.47 0.56 1.24
C ILE A 120 -0.17 -0.75 1.73
N SER A 121 0.30 -1.87 1.20
CA SER A 121 -0.18 -3.20 1.54
C SER A 121 1.00 -4.12 1.87
N LEU A 122 1.01 -4.69 3.07
CA LEU A 122 2.08 -5.55 3.58
C LEU A 122 1.45 -6.84 4.13
N SER A 123 1.85 -8.01 3.62
CA SER A 123 1.31 -9.30 4.13
C SER A 123 1.72 -9.58 5.57
N ASP A 124 2.92 -9.14 5.94
CA ASP A 124 3.51 -9.39 7.25
C ASP A 124 4.25 -8.12 7.69
N SER A 125 3.73 -7.54 8.76
CA SER A 125 4.07 -6.23 9.29
C SER A 125 4.62 -6.33 10.71
N ARG A 126 5.15 -7.50 11.10
CA ARG A 126 5.72 -7.72 12.45
C ARG A 126 6.86 -6.78 12.79
N CYS A 127 7.58 -6.29 11.79
CA CYS A 127 8.65 -5.31 11.96
C CYS A 127 8.13 -3.91 12.32
N LEU A 128 6.86 -3.60 12.05
CA LEU A 128 6.30 -2.27 12.31
C LEU A 128 6.11 -2.02 13.82
N GLY A 129 6.55 -0.85 14.25
CA GLY A 129 6.44 -0.35 15.62
C GLY A 129 5.75 1.00 15.68
N SER A 130 5.84 1.65 16.83
CA SER A 130 5.18 2.92 17.10
C SER A 130 5.62 4.06 16.19
N ASN A 131 6.86 4.04 15.68
CA ASN A 131 7.37 5.13 14.84
C ASN A 131 6.65 5.17 13.50
N PHE A 132 6.46 4.00 12.88
CA PHE A 132 5.70 3.88 11.64
C PHE A 132 4.28 4.43 11.81
N PHE A 133 3.54 3.94 12.81
CA PHE A 133 2.15 4.34 13.01
C PHE A 133 2.01 5.81 13.45
N LYS A 134 2.96 6.33 14.21
CA LYS A 134 3.05 7.76 14.51
C LYS A 134 3.19 8.59 13.23
N SER A 135 4.09 8.21 12.32
CA SER A 135 4.28 8.91 11.03
C SER A 135 3.05 8.80 10.13
N VAL A 136 2.38 7.65 10.11
CA VAL A 136 1.12 7.48 9.38
C VAL A 136 0.05 8.43 9.92
N VAL A 137 -0.19 8.45 11.23
CA VAL A 137 -1.20 9.32 11.86
C VAL A 137 -0.89 10.79 11.59
N GLN A 138 0.36 11.22 11.80
CA GLN A 138 0.79 12.59 11.53
C GLN A 138 0.53 12.99 10.07
N ARG A 139 0.92 12.13 9.12
CA ARG A 139 0.71 12.38 7.70
C ARG A 139 -0.79 12.48 7.35
N VAL A 140 -1.60 11.54 7.83
CA VAL A 140 -3.05 11.52 7.56
C VAL A 140 -3.72 12.78 8.10
N ASN A 141 -3.36 13.24 9.30
CA ASN A 141 -3.92 14.45 9.88
C ASN A 141 -3.59 15.69 9.03
N ILE A 142 -2.33 15.85 8.63
CA ILE A 142 -1.90 16.95 7.76
C ILE A 142 -2.63 16.92 6.40
N GLU A 143 -2.80 15.74 5.81
CA GLU A 143 -3.52 15.59 4.55
C GLU A 143 -5.01 15.93 4.69
N ILE A 144 -5.66 15.51 5.77
CA ILE A 144 -7.05 15.87 6.08
C ILE A 144 -7.18 17.39 6.26
N GLU A 145 -6.28 18.02 7.01
CA GLU A 145 -6.27 19.49 7.19
C GLU A 145 -6.11 20.22 5.86
N ASN A 146 -5.17 19.78 5.00
CA ASN A 146 -4.97 20.36 3.68
C ASN A 146 -6.22 20.22 2.79
N ILE A 147 -6.93 19.09 2.86
CA ILE A 147 -8.18 18.90 2.11
C ILE A 147 -9.28 19.82 2.65
N ASN A 148 -9.45 19.91 3.98
CA ASN A 148 -10.43 20.81 4.60
C ASN A 148 -10.18 22.29 4.25
N GLN A 149 -8.91 22.66 4.07
CA GLN A 149 -8.49 24.00 3.64
C GLN A 149 -8.51 24.18 2.12
N HIS A 150 -9.02 23.21 1.34
CA HIS A 150 -9.08 23.23 -0.13
C HIS A 150 -7.70 23.39 -0.80
N ARG A 151 -6.61 23.02 -0.09
CA ARG A 151 -5.23 23.05 -0.58
C ARG A 151 -4.83 21.76 -1.29
N ALA A 152 -5.65 20.71 -1.17
CA ALA A 152 -5.39 19.40 -1.74
C ALA A 152 -6.70 18.73 -2.17
N LYS A 153 -6.63 17.83 -3.17
CA LYS A 153 -7.80 17.09 -3.66
C LYS A 153 -8.21 16.00 -2.67
N ILE A 154 -9.49 15.65 -2.63
CA ILE A 154 -10.06 14.66 -1.69
C ILE A 154 -9.39 13.28 -1.85
N GLU A 155 -9.06 12.91 -3.08
CA GLU A 155 -8.38 11.67 -3.44
C GLU A 155 -6.84 11.74 -3.32
N SER A 156 -6.28 12.85 -2.85
CA SER A 156 -4.84 12.98 -2.65
C SER A 156 -4.39 12.45 -1.29
N GLY A 157 -3.12 12.06 -1.19
CA GLY A 157 -2.54 11.55 0.05
C GLY A 157 -2.90 10.09 0.37
N LEU A 158 -2.52 9.64 1.56
CA LEU A 158 -2.65 8.28 2.02
C LEU A 158 -4.12 7.94 2.29
N GLN A 159 -4.62 6.92 1.61
CA GLN A 159 -6.02 6.51 1.67
C GLN A 159 -6.22 5.12 2.27
N ARG A 160 -5.25 4.22 2.09
CA ARG A 160 -5.40 2.80 2.44
C ARG A 160 -4.17 2.21 3.10
N LEU A 161 -4.40 1.46 4.17
CA LEU A 161 -3.43 0.57 4.79
C LEU A 161 -4.02 -0.84 4.83
N CYS A 162 -3.29 -1.82 4.32
CA CYS A 162 -3.62 -3.23 4.49
C CYS A 162 -2.40 -3.94 5.08
N LEU A 163 -2.46 -4.28 6.37
CA LEU A 163 -1.31 -4.74 7.13
C LEU A 163 -1.66 -6.08 7.80
N GLY A 164 -1.07 -7.18 7.33
CA GLY A 164 -1.11 -8.46 8.04
C GLY A 164 0.03 -8.59 9.05
N GLY A 165 -0.11 -9.44 10.05
CA GLY A 165 0.97 -9.73 11.01
C GLY A 165 1.32 -8.60 11.99
N VAL A 166 0.43 -7.63 12.20
CA VAL A 166 0.67 -6.52 13.13
C VAL A 166 0.70 -7.05 14.57
N LYS A 167 1.70 -6.59 15.36
CA LYS A 167 1.86 -7.00 16.75
C LYS A 167 0.68 -6.52 17.62
N ARG A 168 0.35 -7.30 18.65
CA ARG A 168 -0.83 -7.04 19.52
C ARG A 168 -0.72 -5.72 20.29
N ASP A 169 0.46 -5.39 20.78
CA ASP A 169 0.76 -4.13 21.47
C ASP A 169 0.48 -2.91 20.57
N ILE A 170 0.85 -3.02 19.29
CA ILE A 170 0.56 -1.99 18.28
C ILE A 170 -0.94 -1.90 18.00
N ILE A 171 -1.63 -3.03 17.84
CA ILE A 171 -3.09 -3.05 17.64
C ILE A 171 -3.83 -2.35 18.78
N GLN A 172 -3.31 -2.47 20.01
CA GLN A 172 -3.86 -1.85 21.21
C GLN A 172 -3.34 -0.42 21.47
N SER A 173 -2.50 0.11 20.59
CA SER A 173 -1.91 1.44 20.76
C SER A 173 -2.90 2.57 20.44
N ASN A 174 -2.65 3.73 21.04
CA ASN A 174 -3.38 4.97 20.75
C ASN A 174 -3.24 5.45 19.29
N TYR A 175 -2.24 4.96 18.54
CA TYR A 175 -2.10 5.29 17.12
C TYR A 175 -3.18 4.61 16.28
N ILE A 176 -3.51 3.35 16.60
CA ILE A 176 -4.58 2.63 15.91
C ILE A 176 -5.93 3.25 16.25
N GLU A 177 -6.15 3.67 17.50
CA GLU A 177 -7.35 4.43 17.89
C GLU A 177 -7.51 5.72 17.06
N GLN A 178 -6.45 6.51 16.92
CA GLN A 178 -6.44 7.71 16.06
C GLN A 178 -6.70 7.38 14.58
N LEU A 179 -6.17 6.27 14.06
CA LEU A 179 -6.49 5.82 12.70
C LEU A 179 -7.97 5.42 12.58
N VAL A 180 -8.53 4.72 13.58
CA VAL A 180 -9.96 4.42 13.64
C VAL A 180 -10.77 5.71 13.58
N ASP A 181 -10.38 6.77 14.30
CA ASP A 181 -11.04 8.09 14.26
C ASP A 181 -11.02 8.78 12.88
N THR A 182 -9.99 8.56 12.09
CA THR A 182 -9.83 9.12 10.74
C THR A 182 -10.40 8.22 9.63
N SER A 183 -10.98 7.08 9.97
CA SER A 183 -11.48 6.10 9.00
C SER A 183 -12.87 6.42 8.46
N ALA A 184 -13.16 5.97 7.24
CA ALA A 184 -14.48 6.11 6.60
C ALA A 184 -15.55 5.38 7.41
N SER A 185 -16.76 5.90 7.47
CA SER A 185 -17.94 5.16 7.94
C SER A 185 -18.58 4.37 6.79
N LYS A 186 -19.47 3.42 7.09
CA LYS A 186 -20.25 2.71 6.05
C LYS A 186 -21.02 3.65 5.10
N HIS A 187 -21.46 4.82 5.57
CA HIS A 187 -22.17 5.80 4.73
C HIS A 187 -21.23 6.55 3.78
N ASP A 188 -19.97 6.76 4.16
CA ASP A 188 -18.96 7.39 3.29
C ASP A 188 -18.57 6.49 2.09
N LEU A 189 -19.04 5.22 2.07
CA LEU A 189 -18.72 4.20 1.06
C LEU A 189 -19.88 3.91 0.09
N GLN A 190 -21.10 4.40 0.34
CA GLN A 190 -22.31 3.96 -0.38
C GLN A 190 -22.65 4.75 -1.66
N ASP A 191 -21.96 5.85 -1.95
CA ASP A 191 -22.17 6.56 -3.22
C ASP A 191 -21.22 6.02 -4.31
N GLN A 192 -21.81 5.13 -5.14
CA GLN A 192 -21.36 4.53 -6.41
C GLN A 192 -20.66 3.16 -6.33
N ASP A 193 -21.46 2.08 -6.37
CA ASP A 193 -21.46 1.10 -7.48
C ASP A 193 -22.62 0.08 -7.30
N GLU A 194 -23.83 0.48 -7.71
CA GLU A 194 -24.75 -0.49 -8.31
C GLU A 194 -24.22 -0.78 -9.71
N THR A 195 -23.39 -1.82 -9.83
CA THR A 195 -23.27 -2.77 -10.96
C THR A 195 -21.92 -3.49 -10.92
N MET A 196 -21.95 -4.74 -10.46
CA MET A 196 -21.28 -5.91 -11.06
C MET A 196 -21.14 -6.98 -9.97
N THR A 197 -22.06 -7.93 -10.00
CA THR A 197 -21.96 -9.29 -9.48
C THR A 197 -20.64 -9.95 -9.88
N ASP A 198 -19.94 -10.63 -8.97
CA ASP A 198 -19.92 -12.11 -8.91
C ASP A 198 -19.03 -12.61 -7.75
N ASP A 199 -19.38 -13.81 -7.29
CA ASP A 199 -19.17 -14.44 -6.00
C ASP A 199 -17.72 -14.86 -5.65
N SER A 200 -17.40 -14.86 -4.34
CA SER A 200 -17.09 -16.10 -3.61
C SER A 200 -16.72 -15.88 -2.12
N ILE A 201 -17.67 -16.28 -1.27
CA ILE A 201 -17.52 -16.96 0.02
C ILE A 201 -17.37 -16.07 1.28
N ILE A 202 -18.53 -15.76 1.87
CA ILE A 202 -18.75 -15.63 3.31
C ILE A 202 -19.52 -16.89 3.75
N PRO A 203 -19.06 -17.70 4.72
CA PRO A 203 -19.96 -18.62 5.40
C PRO A 203 -20.72 -17.87 6.50
N ASN A 204 -22.04 -17.96 6.41
CA ASN A 204 -22.98 -17.65 7.48
C ASN A 204 -22.63 -18.44 8.75
N ASP A 205 -22.72 -17.80 9.91
CA ASP A 205 -23.42 -18.41 11.02
C ASP A 205 -24.04 -17.38 11.97
N THR A 206 -25.22 -17.75 12.42
CA THR A 206 -26.28 -17.00 13.11
C THR A 206 -25.94 -16.55 14.54
N THR A 207 -26.52 -15.41 14.91
CA THR A 207 -26.55 -14.67 16.21
C THR A 207 -27.27 -15.45 17.34
N PRO A 208 -27.49 -14.96 18.61
CA PRO A 208 -27.34 -13.59 19.17
C PRO A 208 -26.85 -13.47 20.64
N ASN A 209 -26.41 -12.28 21.08
CA ASN A 209 -27.05 -11.58 22.22
C ASN A 209 -26.45 -10.21 22.58
N ASN A 210 -27.39 -9.27 22.67
CA ASN A 210 -27.42 -7.94 23.26
C ASN A 210 -26.37 -7.58 24.34
N TYR A 211 -25.66 -6.48 24.09
CA TYR A 211 -25.59 -5.40 25.06
C TYR A 211 -26.08 -4.10 24.39
N HIS A 212 -27.22 -3.61 24.88
CA HIS A 212 -27.73 -2.28 24.60
C HIS A 212 -26.77 -1.22 25.18
N LEU A 213 -26.10 -0.48 24.30
CA LEU A 213 -25.64 0.88 24.56
C LEU A 213 -25.83 1.65 23.25
N GLN A 214 -26.81 2.55 23.23
CA GLN A 214 -27.00 3.52 22.16
C GLN A 214 -25.71 4.32 21.97
N SER A 215 -25.05 4.13 20.84
CA SER A 215 -23.98 4.99 20.38
C SER A 215 -24.31 5.36 18.94
N LYS A 216 -24.49 6.66 18.69
CA LYS A 216 -24.81 7.29 17.40
C LYS A 216 -23.69 7.16 16.34
N PHE A 217 -22.76 6.22 16.51
CA PHE A 217 -21.59 6.10 15.64
C PHE A 217 -21.73 4.91 14.71
N LEU A 218 -21.90 5.23 13.42
CA LEU A 218 -21.85 4.26 12.33
C LEU A 218 -20.50 3.50 12.37
N PRO A 219 -20.49 2.20 12.01
CA PRO A 219 -19.27 1.42 12.06
C PRO A 219 -18.23 2.00 11.11
N LYS A 220 -17.12 2.40 11.71
CA LYS A 220 -15.88 2.79 11.04
C LYS A 220 -15.34 1.64 10.21
N SER A 221 -14.76 1.97 9.08
CA SER A 221 -14.25 1.06 8.05
C SER A 221 -12.95 0.40 8.47
N THR A 222 -12.29 0.88 9.54
CA THR A 222 -11.15 0.15 10.09
C THR A 222 -11.59 -1.23 10.57
N ILE A 223 -11.12 -2.27 9.89
CA ILE A 223 -11.38 -3.65 10.23
C ILE A 223 -10.10 -4.22 10.86
N ILE A 224 -10.20 -4.61 12.12
CA ILE A 224 -9.14 -5.35 12.82
C ILE A 224 -9.62 -6.79 13.00
N ARG A 225 -8.95 -7.75 12.36
CA ARG A 225 -9.26 -9.18 12.47
C ARG A 225 -7.99 -9.94 12.83
N GLY A 226 -7.92 -10.41 14.07
CA GLY A 226 -6.71 -11.03 14.61
C GLY A 226 -5.53 -10.06 14.58
N ASN A 227 -4.50 -10.40 13.81
CA ASN A 227 -3.30 -9.58 13.60
C ASN A 227 -3.33 -8.77 12.29
N THR A 228 -4.50 -8.67 11.64
CA THR A 228 -4.66 -7.94 10.38
C THR A 228 -5.41 -6.64 10.62
N ILE A 229 -4.86 -5.54 10.08
CA ILE A 229 -5.46 -4.21 10.06
C ILE A 229 -5.77 -3.85 8.61
N TRP A 230 -7.03 -3.54 8.34
CA TRP A 230 -7.45 -2.85 7.13
C TRP A 230 -7.99 -1.49 7.52
N TRP A 231 -7.40 -0.42 7.00
CA TRP A 231 -7.81 0.95 7.25
C TRP A 231 -8.06 1.67 5.92
N GLN A 232 -9.14 2.44 5.88
CA GLN A 232 -9.52 3.29 4.77
C GLN A 232 -9.83 4.69 5.31
N ARG A 233 -9.16 5.72 4.79
CA ARG A 233 -9.40 7.12 5.17
C ARG A 233 -10.83 7.52 4.84
N ARG A 234 -11.45 8.31 5.72
CA ARG A 234 -12.74 8.94 5.48
C ARG A 234 -12.76 9.78 4.20
N ARG A 235 -13.79 9.61 3.39
CA ARG A 235 -14.10 10.55 2.29
C ARG A 235 -14.69 11.80 2.92
N LEU A 236 -14.08 12.95 2.66
CA LEU A 236 -14.64 14.24 3.05
C LEU A 236 -15.71 14.58 2.01
N LEU A 237 -16.96 14.71 2.44
CA LEU A 237 -18.05 15.17 1.57
C LEU A 237 -17.78 16.64 1.22
N LEU A 238 -17.82 16.98 -0.07
CA LEU A 238 -17.85 18.38 -0.48
C LEU A 238 -19.13 19.01 0.09
N PRO A 239 -19.08 20.26 0.61
CA PRO A 239 -20.30 21.01 0.81
C PRO A 239 -21.02 21.10 -0.55
N THR A 240 -22.27 20.65 -0.59
CA THR A 240 -23.19 20.86 -1.73
C THR A 240 -23.40 22.33 -2.00
#